data_AF-A0A162N8N6-F1
#
_entry.id   AF-A0A162N8N6-F1
#
_cell.length_a   1.000
_cell.length_b   1.000
_cell.length_c   1.000
_cell.angle_alpha   90.00
_cell.angle_beta   90.00
_cell.angle_gamma   90.00
#
_symmetry.space_group_name_H-M   'P 1'
#
loop_
_entity.id
_entity.type
_entity.pdbx_description
1 polymer ?
#
loop_
_entity_poly.entity_id
_entity_poly.type
_entity_poly.pdbx_seq_one_letter_code
_entity_poly.pdbx_strand_id
1 'polypeptide(L)'
;MMKFTMDGRPFLKDIHDLFSALIVQIPIDNHRYLFRNYTNTFSSEDALQALGSLRFSHTQRASDPNDTTKQLWTTTTTTFNMARDMAKALCQQFHTCHLIENAVDSHNRVFREKGLWQLTPKGLCVLQDFCVRTGADMTSMRKHFGQLDPIQLVRLERQAEDDELILSRQNLSIVFRVMLSLLPLEGELDQPGNHSSPVPPKTTSSTSSNSSVSSSSTTSSRREIIPKTANTIRTVFSSQMCCDWLVDYSTVSSRDEAEVIANSFIRYGWLEFQDHRLSGAFIKVSKATLLLVTDKGKQILNEKSLSIESESKNKDSHVKKEEAEKSKNKEGLETISKLSKSLSLQSISTTIIDHKEGNLARLRLILDDPQCRSLFKDFLRANFCEENLDFWIDYESLKRKCRSQSPALPSQNQKDLVEDAYNIWVTYLAPSAPSELNVEHSLRQEMARLVSSVVTVVPTYMPGQIKPTILISTSSASQSLRMMLKWFDRVDEHICRLMASDSVPKFIKTSKYRRLQDSREKERQKRDTIREARARETREVLEESVSENSTL
;
A
#
# COMPACT_ATOMS: atom_id res chain seq x y z
N MET A 1 4.12 7.51 14.96
CA MET A 1 2.65 7.46 14.76
C MET A 1 2.40 6.58 13.54
N MET A 2 1.41 5.69 13.60
CA MET A 2 1.09 4.76 12.51
C MET A 2 0.50 5.52 11.31
N LYS A 3 0.97 5.22 10.09
CA LYS A 3 0.39 5.77 8.85
C LYS A 3 -0.80 4.94 8.36
N PHE A 4 -1.78 5.62 7.81
CA PHE A 4 -2.95 5.03 7.14
C PHE A 4 -3.10 5.62 5.73
N THR A 5 -3.58 4.80 4.81
CA THR A 5 -3.91 5.15 3.43
C THR A 5 -5.23 5.92 3.35
N MET A 6 -5.58 6.40 2.16
CA MET A 6 -6.85 7.12 1.94
C MET A 6 -8.08 6.23 2.17
N ASP A 7 -7.96 4.90 2.00
CA ASP A 7 -9.00 3.90 2.29
C ASP A 7 -8.92 3.30 3.71
N GLY A 8 -8.18 3.94 4.63
CA GLY A 8 -8.11 3.56 6.04
C GLY A 8 -7.30 2.29 6.35
N ARG A 9 -6.61 1.72 5.35
CA ARG A 9 -5.69 0.60 5.53
C ARG A 9 -4.40 1.11 6.20
N PRO A 10 -3.80 0.42 7.18
CA PRO A 10 -2.50 0.82 7.70
C PRO A 10 -1.38 0.51 6.69
N PHE A 11 -0.34 1.34 6.64
CA PHE A 11 0.83 1.12 5.77
C PHE A 11 1.52 -0.20 6.12
N LEU A 12 1.90 -1.00 5.10
CA LEU A 12 2.45 -2.35 5.34
C LEU A 12 3.71 -2.33 6.23
N LYS A 13 4.58 -1.34 6.05
CA LYS A 13 5.79 -1.19 6.88
C LYS A 13 5.45 -1.05 8.37
N ASP A 14 4.40 -0.30 8.71
CA ASP A 14 4.01 -0.10 10.10
C ASP A 14 3.29 -1.33 10.66
N ILE A 15 2.55 -2.08 9.83
CA ILE A 15 2.04 -3.42 10.19
C ILE A 15 3.21 -4.37 10.52
N HIS A 16 4.24 -4.43 9.66
CA HIS A 16 5.42 -5.26 9.86
C HIS A 16 6.21 -4.88 11.12
N ASP A 17 6.38 -3.59 11.39
CA ASP A 17 7.12 -3.10 12.56
C ASP A 17 6.35 -3.34 13.86
N LEU A 18 5.02 -3.13 13.87
CA LEU A 18 4.17 -3.40 15.04
C LEU A 18 4.02 -4.91 15.31
N PHE A 19 3.89 -5.73 14.26
CA PHE A 19 3.92 -7.19 14.37
C PHE A 19 5.22 -7.66 15.02
N SER A 20 6.37 -7.21 14.51
CA SER A 20 7.66 -7.67 15.00
C SER A 20 7.92 -7.18 16.43
N ALA A 21 7.56 -5.93 16.75
CA ALA A 21 7.62 -5.40 18.11
C ALA A 21 6.72 -6.19 19.08
N LEU A 22 5.54 -6.64 18.64
CA LEU A 22 4.65 -7.50 19.43
C LEU A 22 5.30 -8.86 19.71
N ILE A 23 5.80 -9.54 18.67
CA ILE A 23 6.37 -10.89 18.83
C ILE A 23 7.62 -10.89 19.72
N VAL A 24 8.42 -9.81 19.74
CA VAL A 24 9.55 -9.65 20.67
C VAL A 24 9.11 -9.41 22.13
N GLN A 25 7.86 -9.04 22.39
CA GLN A 25 7.33 -8.69 23.73
C GLN A 25 6.37 -9.73 24.35
N ILE A 26 6.00 -10.80 23.63
CA ILE A 26 5.13 -11.87 24.15
C ILE A 26 5.89 -13.17 24.39
N PRO A 27 5.48 -14.00 25.37
CA PRO A 27 5.99 -15.36 25.50
C PRO A 27 5.57 -16.21 24.30
N ILE A 28 6.49 -17.05 23.81
CA ILE A 28 6.23 -18.07 22.80
C ILE A 28 6.44 -19.43 23.46
N ASP A 29 5.38 -20.21 23.57
CA ASP A 29 5.34 -21.34 24.50
C ASP A 29 4.51 -22.52 24.00
N ASN A 30 4.55 -23.62 24.75
CA ASN A 30 3.87 -24.86 24.38
C ASN A 30 2.48 -24.94 25.02
N HIS A 31 1.46 -24.46 24.31
CA HIS A 31 0.10 -24.39 24.82
C HIS A 31 -0.67 -25.70 24.61
N ARG A 32 -1.36 -26.19 25.64
CA ARG A 32 -2.30 -27.32 25.53
C ARG A 32 -3.71 -26.81 25.26
N TYR A 33 -4.36 -27.32 24.23
CA TYR A 33 -5.77 -27.08 23.92
C TYR A 33 -6.48 -28.39 23.62
N LEU A 34 -7.55 -28.66 24.40
CA LEU A 34 -8.22 -29.96 24.46
C LEU A 34 -7.20 -31.09 24.76
N PHE A 35 -7.11 -32.09 23.87
CA PHE A 35 -6.24 -33.25 23.99
C PHE A 35 -4.95 -33.13 23.15
N ARG A 36 -4.61 -31.93 22.66
CA ARG A 36 -3.41 -31.67 21.84
C ARG A 36 -2.54 -30.58 22.46
N ASN A 37 -1.23 -30.71 22.28
CA ASN A 37 -0.24 -29.67 22.58
C ASN A 37 0.17 -28.98 21.28
N TYR A 38 0.27 -27.65 21.30
CA TYR A 38 0.64 -26.80 20.17
C TYR A 38 1.91 -26.05 20.54
N THR A 39 3.03 -26.44 19.92
CA THR A 39 4.37 -25.93 20.24
C THR A 39 4.63 -24.58 19.59
N ASN A 40 5.44 -23.74 20.24
CA ASN A 40 5.87 -22.43 19.72
C ASN A 40 4.70 -21.49 19.37
N THR A 41 3.70 -21.46 20.25
CA THR A 41 2.46 -20.68 20.07
C THR A 41 2.33 -19.57 21.11
N PHE A 42 1.53 -18.56 20.78
CA PHE A 42 1.09 -17.51 21.72
C PHE A 42 -0.44 -17.46 21.78
N SER A 43 -1.01 -16.97 22.89
CA SER A 43 -2.46 -16.82 23.00
C SER A 43 -2.94 -15.46 22.48
N SER A 44 -4.21 -15.41 22.07
CA SER A 44 -4.87 -14.15 21.73
C SER A 44 -4.85 -13.12 22.86
N GLU A 45 -4.86 -13.56 24.13
CA GLU A 45 -4.96 -12.64 25.27
C GLU A 45 -3.61 -11.93 25.52
N ASP A 46 -2.49 -12.69 25.47
CA ASP A 46 -1.14 -12.12 25.57
C ASP A 46 -0.89 -11.09 24.46
N ALA A 47 -1.31 -11.40 23.23
CA ALA A 47 -1.20 -10.52 22.09
C ALA A 47 -2.01 -9.22 22.27
N LEU A 48 -3.25 -9.31 22.75
CA LEU A 48 -4.11 -8.14 23.01
C LEU A 48 -3.58 -7.28 24.17
N GLN A 49 -3.08 -7.90 25.24
CA GLN A 49 -2.50 -7.23 26.40
C GLN A 49 -1.19 -6.51 26.03
N ALA A 50 -0.31 -7.15 25.27
CA ALA A 50 0.94 -6.56 24.82
C ALA A 50 0.71 -5.42 23.80
N LEU A 51 -0.19 -5.58 22.83
CA LEU A 51 -0.58 -4.47 21.94
C LEU A 51 -1.18 -3.28 22.70
N GLY A 52 -1.90 -3.54 23.79
CA GLY A 52 -2.50 -2.50 24.64
C GLY A 52 -1.48 -1.53 25.26
N SER A 53 -0.23 -1.95 25.43
CA SER A 53 0.82 -1.16 26.12
C SER A 53 2.20 -1.21 25.44
N LEU A 54 2.21 -1.55 24.14
CA LEU A 54 3.37 -1.93 23.33
C LEU A 54 4.48 -0.87 23.35
N ARG A 55 5.72 -1.28 23.63
CA ARG A 55 6.88 -0.39 23.66
C ARG A 55 7.81 -0.63 22.47
N PHE A 56 8.41 0.44 21.96
CA PHE A 56 9.37 0.42 20.87
C PHE A 56 10.55 1.30 21.25
N SER A 57 11.67 0.69 21.62
CA SER A 57 12.90 1.39 22.00
C SER A 57 13.86 1.43 20.82
N HIS A 58 14.30 2.61 20.41
CA HIS A 58 15.33 2.78 19.38
C HIS A 58 16.52 3.55 19.97
N THR A 59 17.69 2.92 20.00
CA THR A 59 18.93 3.52 20.54
C THR A 59 19.79 4.07 19.42
N GLN A 60 19.94 5.39 19.37
CA GLN A 60 20.84 6.08 18.45
C GLN A 60 22.15 6.44 19.15
N ARG A 61 23.29 6.20 18.49
CA ARG A 61 24.61 6.63 18.94
C ARG A 61 24.94 8.01 18.36
N ALA A 62 25.43 8.93 19.19
CA ALA A 62 25.96 10.23 18.79
C ALA A 62 27.30 10.50 19.51
N SER A 63 28.16 11.34 18.95
CA SER A 63 29.29 11.89 19.70
C SER A 63 28.80 12.97 20.67
N ASP A 64 29.44 13.09 21.84
CA ASP A 64 29.12 14.18 22.77
C ASP A 64 29.48 15.55 22.15
N PRO A 65 28.56 16.54 22.14
CA PRO A 65 28.85 17.87 21.61
C PRO A 65 30.03 18.59 22.30
N ASN A 66 30.33 18.24 23.54
CA ASN A 66 31.40 18.85 24.34
C ASN A 66 32.69 18.01 24.38
N ASP A 67 32.64 16.74 23.96
CA ASP A 67 33.80 15.84 23.96
C ASP A 67 33.70 14.79 22.84
N THR A 68 34.38 15.05 21.73
CA THR A 68 34.37 14.16 20.55
C THR A 68 34.99 12.77 20.79
N THR A 69 35.64 12.53 21.94
CA THR A 69 36.12 11.20 22.34
C THR A 69 35.03 10.35 23.02
N LYS A 70 33.95 10.98 23.52
CA LYS A 70 32.83 10.29 24.19
C LYS A 70 31.68 10.00 23.23
N GLN A 71 31.13 8.79 23.35
CA GLN A 71 29.93 8.36 22.62
C GLN A 71 28.72 8.34 23.56
N LEU A 72 27.73 9.17 23.27
CA LEU A 72 26.43 9.17 23.93
C LEU A 72 25.47 8.22 23.23
N TRP A 73 24.57 7.63 24.02
CA TRP A 73 23.56 6.68 23.56
C TRP A 73 22.16 7.19 23.94
N THR A 74 21.41 7.65 22.95
CA THR A 74 20.05 8.18 23.13
C THR A 74 19.04 7.08 22.82
N THR A 75 18.44 6.49 23.85
CA THR A 75 17.36 5.50 23.71
C THR A 75 16.01 6.20 23.70
N THR A 76 15.40 6.30 22.51
CA THR A 76 14.05 6.85 22.33
C THR A 76 13.02 5.73 22.44
N THR A 77 12.27 5.71 23.53
CA THR A 77 11.18 4.73 23.75
C THR A 77 9.83 5.34 23.35
N THR A 78 9.22 4.81 22.29
CA THR A 78 7.85 5.11 21.87
C THR A 78 6.90 4.08 22.47
N THR A 79 5.91 4.50 23.25
CA THR A 79 4.84 3.62 23.75
C THR A 79 3.57 3.83 22.95
N PHE A 80 2.96 2.74 22.47
CA PHE A 80 1.64 2.73 21.89
C PHE A 80 0.63 2.28 22.95
N ASN A 81 -0.51 2.95 23.05
CA ASN A 81 -1.57 2.63 24.00
C ASN A 81 -2.85 2.33 23.21
N MET A 82 -3.09 1.05 22.90
CA MET A 82 -4.17 0.62 22.00
C MET A 82 -5.41 0.15 22.76
N ALA A 83 -6.59 0.62 22.38
CA ALA A 83 -7.85 0.03 22.84
C ALA A 83 -7.98 -1.42 22.33
N ARG A 84 -8.63 -2.30 23.11
CA ARG A 84 -8.71 -3.75 22.84
C ARG A 84 -9.26 -4.07 21.44
N ASP A 85 -10.26 -3.33 20.96
CA ASP A 85 -10.82 -3.52 19.61
C ASP A 85 -9.85 -3.11 18.49
N MET A 86 -9.02 -2.08 18.71
CA MET A 86 -7.96 -1.71 17.76
C MET A 86 -6.84 -2.76 17.76
N ALA A 87 -6.47 -3.31 18.91
CA ALA A 87 -5.51 -4.41 19.01
C ALA A 87 -6.04 -5.67 18.30
N LYS A 88 -7.32 -6.01 18.48
CA LYS A 88 -8.02 -7.11 17.81
C LYS A 88 -8.09 -6.92 16.30
N ALA A 89 -8.39 -5.71 15.83
CA ALA A 89 -8.34 -5.36 14.42
C ALA A 89 -6.92 -5.45 13.83
N LEU A 90 -5.89 -5.04 14.57
CA LEU A 90 -4.50 -5.15 14.15
C LEU A 90 -4.02 -6.62 14.08
N CYS A 91 -4.37 -7.46 15.06
CA CYS A 91 -4.13 -8.90 15.00
C CYS A 91 -4.85 -9.57 13.80
N GLN A 92 -6.06 -9.13 13.47
CA GLN A 92 -6.75 -9.55 12.25
C GLN A 92 -5.96 -9.13 10.99
N GLN A 93 -5.33 -7.96 10.96
CA GLN A 93 -4.46 -7.56 9.83
C GLN A 93 -3.17 -8.39 9.77
N PHE A 94 -2.54 -8.73 10.89
CA PHE A 94 -1.39 -9.65 10.90
C PHE A 94 -1.74 -11.02 10.30
N HIS A 95 -2.95 -11.52 10.59
CA HIS A 95 -3.46 -12.75 9.99
C HIS A 95 -3.82 -12.58 8.50
N THR A 96 -4.48 -11.48 8.10
CA THR A 96 -4.78 -11.16 6.69
C THR A 96 -3.51 -11.05 5.84
N CYS A 97 -2.43 -10.52 6.41
CA CYS A 97 -1.10 -10.46 5.80
C CYS A 97 -0.37 -11.83 5.78
N HIS A 98 -0.95 -12.90 6.34
CA HIS A 98 -0.30 -14.20 6.57
C HIS A 98 1.06 -14.07 7.32
N LEU A 99 1.13 -13.20 8.34
CA LEU A 99 2.26 -13.18 9.29
C LEU A 99 2.05 -14.19 10.42
N ILE A 100 0.79 -14.48 10.75
CA ILE A 100 0.36 -15.46 11.75
C ILE A 100 -0.77 -16.33 11.21
N GLU A 101 -0.83 -17.57 11.69
CA GLU A 101 -1.92 -18.51 11.41
C GLU A 101 -2.50 -19.10 12.70
N ASN A 102 -3.74 -19.59 12.62
CA ASN A 102 -4.41 -20.16 13.78
C ASN A 102 -3.91 -21.59 14.02
N ALA A 103 -3.43 -21.88 15.22
CA ALA A 103 -2.75 -23.13 15.53
C ALA A 103 -3.67 -24.37 15.52
N VAL A 104 -4.99 -24.17 15.68
CA VAL A 104 -5.97 -25.25 15.86
C VAL A 104 -6.76 -25.52 14.56
N ASP A 105 -7.01 -24.48 13.77
CA ASP A 105 -7.75 -24.52 12.51
C ASP A 105 -7.16 -23.51 11.51
N SER A 106 -6.28 -23.96 10.61
CA SER A 106 -5.65 -23.12 9.59
C SER A 106 -6.62 -22.59 8.52
N HIS A 107 -7.88 -23.01 8.52
CA HIS A 107 -8.93 -22.47 7.66
C HIS A 107 -9.73 -21.33 8.34
N ASN A 108 -9.59 -21.13 9.66
CA ASN A 108 -10.24 -20.05 10.39
C ASN A 108 -9.63 -18.68 10.06
N ARG A 109 -10.28 -17.94 9.16
CA ARG A 109 -9.85 -16.60 8.68
C ARG A 109 -10.04 -15.45 9.67
N VAL A 110 -10.60 -15.71 10.85
CA VAL A 110 -11.03 -14.68 11.82
C VAL A 110 -10.21 -14.74 13.10
N PHE A 111 -9.63 -13.62 13.50
CA PHE A 111 -8.94 -13.50 14.78
C PHE A 111 -9.94 -13.52 15.94
N ARG A 112 -9.95 -14.63 16.69
CA ARG A 112 -10.79 -14.86 17.87
C ARG A 112 -10.03 -14.46 19.14
N GLU A 113 -10.72 -13.87 20.11
CA GLU A 113 -10.13 -13.50 21.42
C GLU A 113 -9.74 -14.70 22.29
N LYS A 114 -10.20 -15.91 21.94
CA LYS A 114 -9.76 -17.17 22.55
C LYS A 114 -9.23 -18.09 21.44
N GLY A 115 -7.99 -17.84 21.03
CA GLY A 115 -7.26 -18.60 20.02
C GLY A 115 -5.80 -18.79 20.41
N LEU A 116 -5.18 -19.80 19.79
CA LEU A 116 -3.74 -20.01 19.79
C LEU A 116 -3.22 -19.73 18.38
N TRP A 117 -2.05 -19.10 18.29
CA TRP A 117 -1.48 -18.62 17.02
C TRP A 117 -0.04 -19.05 16.87
N GLN A 118 0.36 -19.32 15.62
CA GLN A 118 1.73 -19.63 15.22
C GLN A 118 2.25 -18.52 14.30
N LEU A 119 3.57 -18.35 14.22
CA LEU A 119 4.18 -17.55 13.15
C LEU A 119 4.27 -18.38 11.87
N THR A 120 3.93 -17.76 10.75
CA THR A 120 4.24 -18.34 9.42
C THR A 120 5.72 -18.13 9.08
N PRO A 121 6.29 -18.83 8.08
CA PRO A 121 7.62 -18.53 7.56
C PRO A 121 7.78 -17.07 7.10
N LYS A 122 6.72 -16.47 6.55
CA LYS A 122 6.67 -15.04 6.20
C LYS A 122 6.76 -14.13 7.42
N GLY A 123 6.02 -14.46 8.48
CA GLY A 123 6.13 -13.79 9.78
C GLY A 123 7.56 -13.85 10.33
N LEU A 124 8.21 -15.01 10.27
CA LEU A 124 9.59 -15.17 10.70
C LEU A 124 10.56 -14.29 9.88
N CYS A 125 10.43 -14.22 8.56
CA CYS A 125 11.25 -13.34 7.72
C CYS A 125 11.08 -11.86 8.09
N VAL A 126 9.84 -11.41 8.30
CA VAL A 126 9.53 -10.01 8.69
C VAL A 126 10.10 -9.68 10.08
N LEU A 127 9.97 -10.61 11.03
CA LEU A 127 10.54 -10.51 12.36
C LEU A 127 12.08 -10.46 12.35
N GLN A 128 12.72 -11.26 11.49
CA GLN A 128 14.18 -11.24 11.30
C GLN A 128 14.66 -9.92 10.67
N ASP A 129 13.99 -9.43 9.63
CA ASP A 129 14.24 -8.11 9.02
C ASP A 129 14.11 -6.95 10.02
N PHE A 130 13.17 -7.07 10.97
CA PHE A 130 13.01 -6.09 12.04
C PHE A 130 14.15 -6.15 13.06
N CYS A 131 14.48 -7.31 13.63
CA CYS A 131 15.52 -7.40 14.66
C CYS A 131 16.92 -7.03 14.13
N VAL A 132 17.25 -7.37 12.88
CA VAL A 132 18.49 -6.91 12.23
C VAL A 132 18.54 -5.37 12.11
N ARG A 133 17.39 -4.73 11.88
CA ARG A 133 17.25 -3.27 11.70
C ARG A 133 17.12 -2.49 13.01
N THR A 134 16.66 -3.11 14.09
CA THR A 134 16.47 -2.46 15.40
C THR A 134 17.53 -2.83 16.44
N GLY A 135 18.28 -3.92 16.23
CA GLY A 135 19.25 -4.44 17.19
C GLY A 135 18.64 -5.28 18.32
N ALA A 136 17.36 -5.66 18.21
CA ALA A 136 16.70 -6.50 19.22
C ALA A 136 17.23 -7.95 19.21
N ASP A 137 17.45 -8.54 20.40
CA ASP A 137 17.99 -9.90 20.50
C ASP A 137 17.01 -10.97 19.98
N MET A 138 17.49 -11.78 19.04
CA MET A 138 16.79 -12.96 18.52
C MET A 138 17.36 -14.27 19.11
N THR A 139 18.46 -14.22 19.86
CA THR A 139 19.20 -15.42 20.29
C THR A 139 18.34 -16.32 21.17
N SER A 140 17.62 -15.72 22.11
CA SER A 140 16.67 -16.43 22.98
C SER A 140 15.45 -16.99 22.22
N MET A 141 15.07 -16.35 21.12
CA MET A 141 13.90 -16.66 20.30
C MET A 141 14.18 -17.78 19.28
N ARG A 142 15.41 -17.85 18.74
CA ARG A 142 15.82 -18.77 17.65
C ARG A 142 15.46 -20.24 17.93
N LYS A 143 15.48 -20.67 19.19
CA LYS A 143 15.10 -22.04 19.62
C LYS A 143 13.67 -22.44 19.25
N HIS A 144 12.74 -21.49 19.16
CA HIS A 144 11.33 -21.73 18.84
C HIS A 144 11.06 -21.88 17.35
N PHE A 145 11.96 -21.40 16.50
CA PHE A 145 11.75 -21.29 15.04
C PHE A 145 12.61 -22.25 14.22
N GLY A 146 13.45 -23.08 14.85
CA GLY A 146 14.33 -24.04 14.17
C GLY A 146 13.64 -25.18 13.41
N GLN A 147 12.30 -25.21 13.40
CA GLN A 147 11.48 -26.16 12.64
C GLN A 147 10.79 -25.52 11.41
N LEU A 148 10.88 -24.19 11.23
CA LEU A 148 10.29 -23.49 10.09
C LEU A 148 11.26 -23.51 8.90
N ASP A 149 10.76 -23.92 7.72
CA ASP A 149 11.54 -23.91 6.48
C ASP A 149 11.93 -22.47 6.09
N PRO A 150 13.20 -22.22 5.71
CA PRO A 150 13.65 -20.88 5.31
C PRO A 150 13.11 -20.50 3.93
N ILE A 151 12.28 -19.46 3.87
CA ILE A 151 11.75 -18.92 2.61
C ILE A 151 12.50 -17.67 2.15
N GLN A 152 12.57 -17.45 0.83
CA GLN A 152 13.00 -16.17 0.26
C GLN A 152 11.79 -15.27 0.03
N LEU A 153 11.52 -14.35 0.96
CA LEU A 153 10.40 -13.42 0.87
C LEU A 153 10.62 -12.38 -0.24
N VAL A 154 9.76 -12.39 -1.26
CA VAL A 154 9.82 -11.45 -2.38
C VAL A 154 9.30 -10.08 -1.94
N ARG A 155 10.20 -9.10 -1.81
CA ARG A 155 9.83 -7.72 -1.47
C ARG A 155 9.31 -6.99 -2.72
N LEU A 156 8.09 -6.47 -2.63
CA LEU A 156 7.42 -5.70 -3.67
C LEU A 156 7.57 -4.20 -3.38
N GLU A 157 7.82 -3.42 -4.43
CA GLU A 157 7.89 -1.96 -4.34
C GLU A 157 6.51 -1.36 -4.09
N ARG A 158 6.45 -0.32 -3.25
CA ARG A 158 5.23 0.44 -2.91
C ARG A 158 5.48 1.94 -3.03
N GLN A 159 4.44 2.68 -3.38
CA GLN A 159 4.48 4.14 -3.38
C GLN A 159 4.51 4.68 -1.94
N ALA A 160 5.26 5.77 -1.73
CA ALA A 160 5.50 6.32 -0.39
C ALA A 160 4.33 7.14 0.18
N GLU A 161 3.34 7.48 -0.65
CA GLU A 161 2.24 8.40 -0.34
C GLU A 161 0.92 7.67 0.02
N ASP A 162 0.63 6.54 -0.62
CA ASP A 162 -0.63 5.77 -0.48
C ASP A 162 -0.43 4.27 -0.20
N ASP A 163 0.82 3.78 -0.15
CA ASP A 163 1.19 2.37 0.03
C ASP A 163 0.62 1.43 -1.07
N GLU A 164 0.23 1.94 -2.26
CA GLU A 164 -0.12 1.13 -3.45
C GLU A 164 1.11 0.39 -4.03
N LEU A 165 0.90 -0.80 -4.58
CA LEU A 165 1.94 -1.64 -5.21
C LEU A 165 2.41 -1.07 -6.57
N ILE A 166 3.73 -1.04 -6.79
CA ILE A 166 4.35 -0.59 -8.05
C ILE A 166 4.51 -1.79 -9.00
N LEU A 167 3.50 -1.99 -9.84
CA LEU A 167 3.33 -3.17 -10.70
C LEU A 167 4.03 -3.04 -12.06
N SER A 168 5.36 -2.86 -12.06
CA SER A 168 6.16 -2.79 -13.29
C SER A 168 6.26 -4.17 -13.98
N ARG A 169 6.33 -4.21 -15.32
CA ARG A 169 6.53 -5.47 -16.09
C ARG A 169 7.83 -6.19 -15.71
N GLN A 170 8.87 -5.45 -15.32
CA GLN A 170 10.16 -6.01 -14.92
C GLN A 170 10.07 -6.68 -13.54
N ASN A 171 9.51 -5.98 -12.54
CA ASN A 171 9.31 -6.53 -11.20
C ASN A 171 8.41 -7.75 -11.25
N LEU A 172 7.30 -7.65 -11.98
CA LEU A 172 6.33 -8.73 -12.10
C LEU A 172 6.86 -9.94 -12.88
N SER A 173 7.78 -9.77 -13.84
CA SER A 173 8.36 -10.94 -14.52
C SER A 173 9.24 -11.76 -13.58
N ILE A 174 9.96 -11.12 -12.65
CA ILE A 174 10.71 -11.79 -11.58
C ILE A 174 9.76 -12.54 -10.65
N VAL A 175 8.69 -11.89 -10.14
CA VAL A 175 7.67 -12.54 -9.30
C VAL A 175 7.08 -13.77 -10.00
N PHE A 176 6.72 -13.63 -11.29
CA PHE A 176 6.12 -14.69 -12.10
C PHE A 176 7.04 -15.91 -12.28
N ARG A 177 8.33 -15.67 -12.54
CA ARG A 177 9.35 -16.74 -12.67
C ARG A 177 9.54 -17.51 -11.36
N VAL A 178 9.63 -16.80 -10.23
CA VAL A 178 9.80 -17.42 -8.90
C VAL A 178 8.54 -18.18 -8.48
N MET A 179 7.35 -17.65 -8.79
CA MET A 179 6.08 -18.33 -8.57
C MET A 179 6.01 -19.68 -9.31
N LEU A 180 6.26 -19.67 -10.63
CA LEU A 180 6.11 -20.88 -11.45
C LEU A 180 7.21 -21.95 -11.24
N SER A 181 8.38 -21.59 -10.70
CA SER A 181 9.40 -22.57 -10.33
C SER A 181 9.09 -23.28 -8.99
N LEU A 182 8.48 -22.55 -8.04
CA LEU A 182 8.18 -23.01 -6.69
C LEU A 182 6.77 -23.60 -6.50
N LEU A 183 5.81 -23.27 -7.36
CA LEU A 183 4.45 -23.85 -7.26
C LEU A 183 4.48 -25.38 -7.28
N PRO A 184 3.76 -26.06 -6.36
CA PRO A 184 3.71 -27.53 -6.34
C PRO A 184 3.17 -28.11 -7.65
N LEU A 185 3.89 -29.10 -8.19
CA LEU A 185 3.33 -30.05 -9.13
C LEU A 185 2.54 -31.07 -8.30
N GLU A 186 1.26 -31.23 -8.61
CA GLU A 186 0.38 -32.21 -7.97
C GLU A 186 -0.24 -32.99 -9.14
N GLY A 187 0.17 -34.25 -9.27
CA GLY A 187 0.04 -34.98 -10.53
C GLY A 187 0.96 -36.19 -10.72
N GLU A 188 1.58 -36.74 -9.66
CA GLU A 188 1.83 -38.18 -9.65
C GLU A 188 0.47 -38.87 -9.47
N LEU A 189 -0.23 -39.03 -10.59
CA LEU A 189 -1.17 -40.12 -10.73
C LEU A 189 -0.33 -41.39 -10.83
N ASP A 190 -0.47 -42.30 -9.86
CA ASP A 190 -0.01 -43.67 -10.02
C ASP A 190 -0.58 -44.21 -11.34
N GLN A 191 0.28 -44.41 -12.33
CA GLN A 191 -0.14 -45.12 -13.54
C GLN A 191 -0.46 -46.55 -13.12
N PRO A 192 -1.57 -47.15 -13.57
CA PRO A 192 -1.86 -48.57 -13.37
C PRO A 192 -0.94 -49.42 -14.26
N GLY A 193 0.36 -49.37 -13.97
CA GLY A 193 1.43 -50.03 -14.70
C GLY A 193 1.55 -51.50 -14.32
N ASN A 194 1.12 -52.36 -15.25
CA ASN A 194 1.32 -53.81 -15.30
C ASN A 194 2.28 -54.42 -14.24
N HIS A 195 1.70 -55.01 -13.20
CA HIS A 195 2.31 -56.16 -12.52
C HIS A 195 1.35 -57.35 -12.58
N SER A 196 1.80 -58.41 -13.26
CA SER A 196 1.03 -59.63 -13.49
C SER A 196 0.77 -60.39 -12.19
N SER A 197 -0.40 -61.02 -12.09
CA SER A 197 -0.77 -61.89 -10.97
C SER A 197 0.20 -63.06 -10.80
N PRO A 198 0.42 -63.50 -9.56
CA PRO A 198 0.28 -64.92 -9.24
C PRO A 198 -1.07 -65.27 -8.58
N VAL A 199 -1.49 -66.53 -8.70
CA VAL A 199 -2.77 -67.06 -8.21
C VAL A 199 -2.68 -67.44 -6.72
N PRO A 200 -3.72 -67.22 -5.90
CA PRO A 200 -3.71 -67.56 -4.48
C PRO A 200 -4.16 -69.02 -4.19
N PRO A 201 -3.57 -69.70 -3.19
CA PRO A 201 -4.20 -70.82 -2.50
C PRO A 201 -5.12 -70.32 -1.36
N LYS A 202 -6.16 -71.09 -1.05
CA LYS A 202 -7.14 -70.83 0.02
C LYS A 202 -6.67 -71.45 1.34
N THR A 203 -7.03 -70.89 2.52
CA THR A 203 -8.00 -71.50 3.48
C THR A 203 -8.21 -70.71 4.80
N THR A 204 -9.47 -70.69 5.25
CA THR A 204 -9.97 -70.75 6.65
C THR A 204 -9.57 -69.73 7.75
N SER A 205 -10.57 -68.87 8.07
CA SER A 205 -11.23 -68.71 9.39
C SER A 205 -10.68 -67.86 10.55
N SER A 206 -11.66 -67.33 11.31
CA SER A 206 -11.65 -66.80 12.70
C SER A 206 -11.00 -65.43 13.02
N THR A 207 -11.89 -64.43 13.13
CA THR A 207 -12.14 -63.62 14.34
C THR A 207 -10.95 -63.22 15.24
N SER A 208 -10.58 -61.94 15.19
CA SER A 208 -10.43 -61.11 16.41
C SER A 208 -10.48 -59.62 16.08
N SER A 209 -10.94 -58.82 17.04
CA SER A 209 -10.97 -57.36 16.96
C SER A 209 -9.64 -56.75 17.40
N ASN A 210 -9.13 -55.75 16.69
CA ASN A 210 -8.44 -54.63 17.31
C ASN A 210 -8.35 -53.41 16.37
N SER A 211 -8.76 -52.25 16.87
CA SER A 211 -8.64 -50.96 16.18
C SER A 211 -7.32 -50.29 16.55
N SER A 212 -6.38 -50.19 15.61
CA SER A 212 -5.17 -49.38 15.74
C SER A 212 -5.26 -48.12 14.86
N VAL A 213 -4.95 -46.96 15.44
CA VAL A 213 -4.98 -45.67 14.74
C VAL A 213 -3.59 -45.39 14.16
N SER A 214 -3.49 -45.36 12.83
CA SER A 214 -2.22 -45.14 12.13
C SER A 214 -1.77 -43.68 12.18
N SER A 215 -0.75 -43.40 12.99
CA SER A 215 -0.10 -42.09 13.08
C SER A 215 0.69 -41.75 11.82
N SER A 216 0.11 -40.92 10.92
CA SER A 216 0.79 -40.43 9.72
C SER A 216 1.83 -39.35 10.04
N SER A 217 3.06 -39.76 10.34
CA SER A 217 4.20 -38.86 10.51
C SER A 217 4.78 -38.46 9.14
N THR A 218 4.40 -37.30 8.64
CA THR A 218 4.95 -36.73 7.39
C THR A 218 6.39 -36.25 7.62
N THR A 219 7.36 -37.11 7.33
CA THR A 219 8.77 -36.73 7.26
C THR A 219 9.00 -35.79 6.07
N SER A 220 9.17 -34.49 6.33
CA SER A 220 9.49 -33.50 5.28
C SER A 220 10.89 -33.78 4.72
N SER A 221 10.95 -34.39 3.52
CA SER A 221 12.21 -34.63 2.82
C SER A 221 12.77 -33.32 2.28
N ARG A 222 13.92 -32.90 2.83
CA ARG A 222 14.72 -31.72 2.46
C ARG A 222 14.78 -31.53 0.93
N ARG A 223 14.02 -30.56 0.39
CA ARG A 223 14.02 -30.21 -1.03
C ARG A 223 15.16 -29.23 -1.34
N GLU A 224 16.16 -29.70 -2.08
CA GLU A 224 17.16 -28.80 -2.66
C GLU A 224 16.58 -28.01 -3.83
N ILE A 225 16.96 -26.73 -3.95
CA ILE A 225 16.40 -25.80 -4.95
C ILE A 225 17.10 -26.01 -6.29
N ILE A 226 16.75 -27.08 -6.99
CA ILE A 226 17.19 -27.34 -8.36
C ILE A 226 16.32 -26.52 -9.34
N PRO A 227 16.90 -25.66 -10.20
CA PRO A 227 16.14 -24.92 -11.20
C PRO A 227 15.57 -25.87 -12.26
N LYS A 228 14.25 -26.07 -12.22
CA LYS A 228 13.51 -26.92 -13.17
C LYS A 228 13.55 -26.32 -14.58
N THR A 229 13.70 -27.15 -15.60
CA THR A 229 13.58 -26.74 -17.00
C THR A 229 12.11 -26.52 -17.38
N ALA A 230 11.85 -25.69 -18.41
CA ALA A 230 10.49 -25.30 -18.78
C ALA A 230 9.56 -26.47 -19.16
N ASN A 231 10.13 -27.62 -19.57
CA ASN A 231 9.39 -28.83 -19.92
C ASN A 231 8.75 -29.55 -18.72
N THR A 232 9.00 -29.10 -17.48
CA THR A 232 8.43 -29.68 -16.25
C THR A 232 7.69 -28.64 -15.39
N ILE A 233 7.37 -27.47 -15.95
CA ILE A 233 6.64 -26.40 -15.23
C ILE A 233 5.13 -26.60 -15.35
N ARG A 234 4.39 -26.37 -14.26
CA ARG A 234 2.94 -26.59 -14.19
C ARG A 234 2.21 -25.59 -15.09
N THR A 235 1.73 -26.05 -16.24
CA THR A 235 0.98 -25.22 -17.20
C THR A 235 -0.45 -24.91 -16.78
N VAL A 236 -1.01 -25.63 -15.80
CA VAL A 236 -2.39 -25.44 -15.29
C VAL A 236 -2.43 -25.47 -13.76
N PHE A 237 -2.97 -24.42 -13.14
CA PHE A 237 -3.16 -24.32 -11.68
C PHE A 237 -4.38 -23.45 -11.34
N SER A 238 -4.90 -23.55 -10.11
CA SER A 238 -6.06 -22.74 -9.70
C SER A 238 -5.66 -21.29 -9.35
N SER A 239 -6.59 -20.36 -9.50
CA SER A 239 -6.38 -18.97 -9.06
C SER A 239 -6.14 -18.89 -7.55
N GLN A 240 -6.69 -19.81 -6.76
CA GLN A 240 -6.33 -19.92 -5.35
C GLN A 240 -4.85 -20.28 -5.16
N MET A 241 -4.29 -21.28 -5.87
CA MET A 241 -2.85 -21.58 -5.75
C MET A 241 -1.97 -20.39 -6.14
N CYS A 242 -2.36 -19.65 -7.17
CA CYS A 242 -1.68 -18.41 -7.60
C CYS A 242 -1.67 -17.36 -6.47
N CYS A 243 -2.84 -17.06 -5.90
CA CYS A 243 -2.99 -16.00 -4.92
C CYS A 243 -2.49 -16.38 -3.52
N ASP A 244 -2.64 -17.65 -3.12
CA ASP A 244 -2.08 -18.15 -1.85
C ASP A 244 -0.55 -18.08 -1.90
N TRP A 245 0.10 -18.50 -3.00
CA TRP A 245 1.55 -18.33 -3.17
C TRP A 245 1.98 -16.86 -3.10
N LEU A 246 1.27 -15.96 -3.78
CA LEU A 246 1.56 -14.52 -3.75
C LEU A 246 1.43 -13.94 -2.34
N VAL A 247 0.47 -14.41 -1.53
CA VAL A 247 0.30 -14.01 -0.14
C VAL A 247 1.43 -14.56 0.75
N ASP A 248 1.80 -15.83 0.61
CA ASP A 248 2.78 -16.49 1.48
C ASP A 248 4.25 -16.09 1.18
N TYR A 249 4.60 -15.94 -0.10
CA TYR A 249 6.00 -15.77 -0.53
C TYR A 249 6.35 -14.33 -0.97
N SER A 250 5.46 -13.35 -0.77
CA SER A 250 5.75 -11.94 -1.06
C SER A 250 5.21 -10.94 -0.02
N THR A 251 5.65 -9.68 -0.08
CA THR A 251 5.15 -8.58 0.76
C THR A 251 3.80 -8.01 0.28
N VAL A 252 2.91 -8.89 -0.18
CA VAL A 252 1.47 -8.64 -0.30
C VAL A 252 0.84 -8.51 1.09
N SER A 253 -0.09 -7.57 1.27
CA SER A 253 -0.81 -7.33 2.53
C SER A 253 -2.20 -8.00 2.61
N SER A 254 -2.78 -8.41 1.47
CA SER A 254 -4.10 -9.06 1.44
C SER A 254 -4.31 -9.92 0.20
N ARG A 255 -5.34 -10.78 0.23
CA ARG A 255 -5.75 -11.57 -0.94
C ARG A 255 -6.17 -10.69 -2.13
N ASP A 256 -6.75 -9.52 -1.89
CA ASP A 256 -7.11 -8.55 -2.93
C ASP A 256 -5.87 -8.06 -3.71
N GLU A 257 -4.75 -7.80 -3.02
CA GLU A 257 -3.50 -7.41 -3.68
C GLU A 257 -2.90 -8.57 -4.50
N ALA A 258 -2.99 -9.80 -4.00
CA ALA A 258 -2.61 -10.99 -4.79
C ALA A 258 -3.49 -11.16 -6.04
N GLU A 259 -4.81 -10.90 -5.95
CA GLU A 259 -5.69 -10.84 -7.12
C GLU A 259 -5.25 -9.75 -8.11
N VAL A 260 -4.87 -8.55 -7.65
CA VAL A 260 -4.39 -7.47 -8.53
C VAL A 260 -3.09 -7.86 -9.25
N ILE A 261 -2.16 -8.53 -8.56
CA ILE A 261 -0.93 -9.07 -9.18
C ILE A 261 -1.28 -10.17 -10.21
N ALA A 262 -2.14 -11.13 -9.86
CA ALA A 262 -2.54 -12.20 -10.75
C ALA A 262 -3.26 -11.67 -12.01
N ASN A 263 -4.15 -10.67 -11.85
CA ASN A 263 -4.79 -9.96 -12.96
C ASN A 263 -3.76 -9.23 -13.85
N SER A 264 -2.65 -8.74 -13.27
CA SER A 264 -1.56 -8.13 -14.03
C SER A 264 -0.80 -9.16 -14.88
N PHE A 265 -0.68 -10.42 -14.44
CA PHE A 265 -0.15 -11.51 -15.27
C PHE A 265 -1.05 -11.82 -16.47
N ILE A 266 -2.38 -11.78 -16.32
CA ILE A 266 -3.31 -11.84 -17.47
C ILE A 266 -3.15 -10.61 -18.37
N ARG A 267 -3.03 -9.41 -17.81
CA ARG A 267 -2.88 -8.15 -18.59
C ARG A 267 -1.62 -8.13 -19.45
N TYR A 268 -0.52 -8.72 -18.99
CA TYR A 268 0.70 -8.92 -19.81
C TYR A 268 0.62 -10.16 -20.73
N GLY A 269 -0.48 -10.91 -20.67
CA GLY A 269 -0.73 -12.10 -21.48
C GLY A 269 0.16 -13.28 -21.11
N TRP A 270 0.61 -13.39 -19.85
CA TRP A 270 1.42 -14.52 -19.35
C TRP A 270 0.55 -15.64 -18.79
N LEU A 271 -0.63 -15.29 -18.28
CA LEU A 271 -1.69 -16.21 -17.88
C LEU A 271 -2.96 -15.95 -18.69
N GLU A 272 -3.82 -16.96 -18.77
CA GLU A 272 -5.20 -16.87 -19.27
C GLU A 272 -6.11 -17.83 -18.48
N PHE A 273 -7.44 -17.72 -18.63
CA PHE A 273 -8.38 -18.67 -18.01
C PHE A 273 -8.51 -19.93 -18.86
N GLN A 274 -8.60 -21.09 -18.21
CA GLN A 274 -8.86 -22.35 -18.91
C GLN A 274 -10.30 -22.43 -19.47
N ASP A 275 -11.29 -21.88 -18.76
CA ASP A 275 -12.61 -21.65 -19.35
C ASP A 275 -12.61 -20.32 -20.12
N HIS A 276 -12.65 -20.40 -21.45
CA HIS A 276 -12.72 -19.23 -22.33
C HIS A 276 -13.95 -18.34 -22.07
N ARG A 277 -15.01 -18.85 -21.41
CA ARG A 277 -16.18 -18.06 -20.98
C ARG A 277 -15.84 -17.05 -19.87
N LEU A 278 -14.69 -17.20 -19.22
CA LEU A 278 -14.12 -16.25 -18.26
C LEU A 278 -13.12 -15.28 -18.91
N SER A 279 -12.89 -15.36 -20.23
CA SER A 279 -12.00 -14.44 -20.93
C SER A 279 -12.48 -12.99 -20.80
N GLY A 280 -11.62 -12.11 -20.30
CA GLY A 280 -11.96 -10.72 -19.97
C GLY A 280 -12.55 -10.49 -18.57
N ALA A 281 -12.83 -11.55 -17.79
CA ALA A 281 -13.16 -11.41 -16.37
C ALA A 281 -11.92 -11.10 -15.51
N PHE A 282 -12.15 -10.55 -14.31
CA PHE A 282 -11.07 -10.42 -13.32
C PHE A 282 -10.87 -11.74 -12.56
N ILE A 283 -9.62 -12.11 -12.29
CA ILE A 283 -9.29 -13.21 -11.38
C ILE A 283 -9.89 -12.91 -10.00
N LYS A 284 -10.64 -13.88 -9.48
CA LYS A 284 -10.98 -14.02 -8.06
C LYS A 284 -10.41 -15.32 -7.49
N VAL A 285 -10.05 -15.31 -6.21
CA VAL A 285 -9.52 -16.49 -5.47
C VAL A 285 -10.54 -17.63 -5.48
N SER A 286 -10.20 -18.75 -6.14
CA SER A 286 -11.09 -19.90 -6.29
C SER A 286 -10.30 -21.19 -6.54
N LYS A 287 -10.79 -22.32 -6.01
CA LYS A 287 -10.24 -23.65 -6.35
C LYS A 287 -10.69 -24.13 -7.72
N ALA A 288 -11.86 -23.69 -8.20
CA ALA A 288 -12.47 -24.13 -9.45
C ALA A 288 -12.05 -23.28 -10.67
N THR A 289 -11.56 -22.06 -10.44
CA THR A 289 -11.07 -21.19 -11.51
C THR A 289 -9.64 -21.59 -11.87
N LEU A 290 -9.47 -22.30 -12.98
CA LEU A 290 -8.17 -22.77 -13.47
C LEU A 290 -7.55 -21.76 -14.45
N LEU A 291 -6.24 -21.56 -14.31
CA LEU A 291 -5.41 -20.64 -15.09
C LEU A 291 -4.38 -21.43 -15.90
N LEU A 292 -4.15 -21.00 -17.14
CA LEU A 292 -3.18 -21.55 -18.07
C LEU A 292 -1.95 -20.65 -18.19
N VAL A 293 -0.75 -21.23 -18.32
CA VAL A 293 0.47 -20.51 -18.68
C VAL A 293 0.57 -20.41 -20.20
N THR A 294 0.45 -19.19 -20.75
CA THR A 294 0.50 -18.93 -22.18
C THR A 294 1.92 -19.13 -22.74
N ASP A 295 2.07 -19.17 -24.07
CA ASP A 295 3.41 -19.21 -24.70
C ASP A 295 4.25 -17.95 -24.43
N LYS A 296 3.61 -16.79 -24.24
CA LYS A 296 4.29 -15.58 -23.75
C LYS A 296 4.77 -15.76 -22.31
N GLY A 297 3.98 -16.40 -21.45
CA GLY A 297 4.41 -16.79 -20.10
C GLY A 297 5.61 -17.73 -20.12
N LYS A 298 5.60 -18.74 -21.01
CA LYS A 298 6.73 -19.67 -21.21
C LYS A 298 7.99 -18.96 -21.74
N GLN A 299 7.85 -17.94 -22.58
CA GLN A 299 8.98 -17.10 -23.04
C GLN A 299 9.64 -16.37 -21.86
N ILE A 300 8.87 -15.77 -20.96
CA ILE A 300 9.40 -15.11 -19.74
C ILE A 300 10.19 -16.08 -18.84
N LEU A 301 9.84 -17.37 -18.83
CA LEU A 301 10.58 -18.40 -18.07
C LEU A 301 11.90 -18.80 -18.75
N ASN A 302 11.97 -18.72 -20.08
CA ASN A 302 13.13 -19.11 -20.89
C ASN A 302 14.11 -17.95 -21.17
N GLU A 303 13.66 -16.70 -21.06
CA GLU A 303 14.51 -15.51 -20.96
C GLU A 303 15.49 -15.68 -19.77
N LYS A 304 16.71 -16.20 -20.00
CA LYS A 304 17.77 -16.18 -18.97
C LYS A 304 17.90 -14.76 -18.43
N SER A 305 18.04 -14.62 -17.10
CA SER A 305 18.25 -13.33 -16.47
C SER A 305 19.49 -12.66 -17.08
N LEU A 306 19.28 -11.65 -17.92
CA LEU A 306 20.37 -10.84 -18.45
C LEU A 306 20.97 -10.07 -17.27
N SER A 307 22.21 -10.41 -16.95
CA SER A 307 23.09 -9.59 -16.13
C SER A 307 23.15 -8.17 -16.71
N ILE A 308 23.25 -7.17 -15.84
CA ILE A 308 23.41 -5.78 -16.25
C ILE A 308 24.86 -5.58 -16.68
N GLU A 309 25.19 -6.09 -17.88
CA GLU A 309 26.51 -5.98 -18.49
C GLU A 309 26.36 -5.86 -20.01
N SER A 310 26.76 -4.69 -20.51
CA SER A 310 27.09 -4.36 -21.90
C SER A 310 26.40 -5.13 -23.05
N GLU A 311 25.49 -4.46 -23.75
CA GLU A 311 25.51 -4.57 -25.22
C GLU A 311 25.44 -3.18 -25.87
N SER A 312 26.59 -2.71 -26.33
CA SER A 312 26.73 -1.52 -27.17
C SER A 312 27.92 -1.72 -28.08
N LYS A 313 27.62 -2.00 -29.35
CA LYS A 313 28.55 -2.37 -30.46
C LYS A 313 29.06 -3.83 -30.31
N ASN A 314 29.14 -4.62 -31.38
CA ASN A 314 29.40 -4.22 -32.76
C ASN A 314 28.31 -4.59 -33.79
N LYS A 315 28.06 -3.65 -34.70
CA LYS A 315 27.89 -3.95 -36.14
C LYS A 315 29.17 -3.49 -36.84
N ASP A 316 29.71 -4.28 -37.75
CA ASP A 316 30.17 -3.73 -39.04
C ASP A 316 30.17 -4.82 -40.12
N SER A 317 29.62 -4.47 -41.28
CA SER A 317 30.23 -4.76 -42.57
C SER A 317 29.47 -3.98 -43.67
N HIS A 318 29.69 -2.66 -43.76
CA HIS A 318 30.02 -2.01 -45.06
C HIS A 318 30.21 -0.47 -45.00
N VAL A 319 31.47 -0.05 -44.82
CA VAL A 319 32.22 0.90 -45.67
C VAL A 319 31.45 2.03 -46.39
N LYS A 320 31.64 3.29 -45.92
CA LYS A 320 32.33 4.38 -46.66
C LYS A 320 32.41 5.69 -45.83
N LYS A 321 33.59 6.34 -45.92
CA LYS A 321 33.93 7.80 -45.95
C LYS A 321 32.99 8.83 -45.27
N GLU A 322 33.48 9.91 -44.62
CA GLU A 322 34.76 10.63 -44.78
C GLU A 322 35.13 11.44 -43.50
N GLU A 323 36.42 11.81 -43.39
CA GLU A 323 37.10 12.91 -42.64
C GLU A 323 36.35 13.70 -41.52
N ALA A 324 36.83 13.72 -40.25
CA ALA A 324 37.91 14.56 -39.67
C ALA A 324 37.41 15.93 -39.13
N GLU A 325 37.79 16.47 -37.96
CA GLU A 325 38.73 16.12 -36.86
C GLU A 325 37.99 16.28 -35.46
N LYS A 326 38.53 16.60 -34.26
CA LYS A 326 39.89 16.95 -33.74
C LYS A 326 40.05 16.70 -32.21
N SER A 327 41.29 16.91 -31.77
CA SER A 327 41.88 17.04 -30.41
C SER A 327 41.20 18.04 -29.43
N LYS A 328 41.39 18.05 -28.09
CA LYS A 328 42.27 17.30 -27.16
C LYS A 328 41.90 17.56 -25.67
N ASN A 329 42.36 16.69 -24.74
CA ASN A 329 42.71 16.96 -23.32
C ASN A 329 41.56 17.39 -22.36
N LYS A 330 41.61 17.23 -21.03
CA LYS A 330 42.43 16.39 -20.11
C LYS A 330 41.67 16.25 -18.77
N GLU A 331 41.99 15.22 -17.98
CA GLU A 331 41.92 15.10 -16.49
C GLU A 331 40.69 15.64 -15.71
N GLY A 332 40.14 14.78 -14.84
CA GLY A 332 38.97 15.10 -14.00
C GLY A 332 38.70 14.07 -12.90
N LEU A 333 39.66 13.90 -11.98
CA LEU A 333 39.40 13.26 -10.69
C LEU A 333 38.59 14.23 -9.80
N GLU A 334 37.88 13.69 -8.80
CA GLU A 334 37.07 14.42 -7.81
C GLU A 334 35.78 15.10 -8.32
N THR A 335 34.62 14.51 -8.01
CA THR A 335 33.52 15.15 -7.24
C THR A 335 32.37 14.15 -7.07
N ILE A 336 32.45 13.30 -6.03
CA ILE A 336 31.28 12.58 -5.49
C ILE A 336 31.08 13.05 -4.04
N SER A 337 30.73 14.32 -3.90
CA SER A 337 30.34 14.93 -2.62
C SER A 337 29.58 16.25 -2.86
N LYS A 338 28.27 16.14 -3.16
CA LYS A 338 27.23 17.19 -3.04
C LYS A 338 25.90 16.73 -3.68
N LEU A 339 25.11 15.90 -2.98
CA LEU A 339 23.66 15.80 -3.23
C LEU A 339 22.85 15.43 -1.99
N SER A 340 23.25 15.96 -0.83
CA SER A 340 22.61 15.69 0.47
C SER A 340 22.57 16.91 1.39
N LYS A 341 22.30 18.11 0.83
CA LYS A 341 22.00 19.34 1.58
C LYS A 341 21.40 20.44 0.69
N SER A 342 20.08 20.61 0.74
CA SER A 342 19.46 21.94 0.87
C SER A 342 17.95 21.81 1.14
N LEU A 343 17.56 21.96 2.40
CA LEU A 343 16.26 22.49 2.78
C LEU A 343 16.53 23.70 3.68
N SER A 344 16.60 24.87 3.06
CA SER A 344 16.65 26.16 3.77
C SER A 344 15.90 27.20 2.93
N LEU A 345 14.96 27.89 3.55
CA LEU A 345 14.19 28.96 2.94
C LEU A 345 14.82 30.30 3.30
N GLN A 346 15.35 31.02 2.32
CA GLN A 346 15.42 32.48 2.39
C GLN A 346 15.47 33.14 1.00
N SER A 347 14.83 34.29 0.94
CA SER A 347 14.55 35.16 -0.21
C SER A 347 15.75 35.57 -1.07
N ILE A 348 15.52 35.68 -2.39
CA ILE A 348 15.46 36.96 -3.14
C ILE A 348 14.88 36.75 -4.56
N SER A 349 14.46 37.84 -5.22
CA SER A 349 13.50 37.87 -6.34
C SER A 349 14.07 37.61 -7.74
N THR A 350 13.17 37.23 -8.66
CA THR A 350 13.22 37.40 -10.14
C THR A 350 14.32 36.62 -10.91
N THR A 351 14.07 36.07 -12.11
CA THR A 351 13.06 36.43 -13.14
C THR A 351 12.65 35.20 -13.99
N ILE A 352 11.49 35.27 -14.66
CA ILE A 352 11.02 34.35 -15.73
C ILE A 352 10.95 32.85 -15.34
N ILE A 353 9.88 32.44 -14.64
CA ILE A 353 9.43 31.04 -14.56
C ILE A 353 7.91 30.99 -14.88
N ASP A 354 7.47 29.88 -15.46
CA ASP A 354 6.18 29.67 -16.15
C ASP A 354 4.93 30.28 -15.46
N HIS A 355 4.21 31.10 -16.22
CA HIS A 355 2.94 31.71 -15.80
C HIS A 355 1.83 30.70 -15.47
N LYS A 356 1.87 29.48 -16.03
CA LYS A 356 0.85 28.44 -15.79
C LYS A 356 0.93 27.90 -14.37
N GLU A 357 2.12 27.52 -13.93
CA GLU A 357 2.34 26.89 -12.62
C GLU A 357 2.08 27.89 -11.48
N GLY A 358 2.47 29.15 -11.66
CA GLY A 358 2.16 30.23 -10.72
C GLY A 358 0.65 30.48 -10.51
N ASN A 359 -0.22 30.12 -11.46
CA ASN A 359 -1.67 30.24 -11.27
C ASN A 359 -2.30 29.04 -10.57
N LEU A 360 -1.76 27.82 -10.76
CA LEU A 360 -2.17 26.66 -9.98
C LEU A 360 -1.76 26.79 -8.51
N ALA A 361 -0.58 27.35 -8.23
CA ALA A 361 -0.16 27.70 -6.88
C ALA A 361 -1.10 28.76 -6.24
N ARG A 362 -1.52 29.79 -7.00
CA ARG A 362 -2.52 30.76 -6.55
C ARG A 362 -3.88 30.12 -6.28
N LEU A 363 -4.33 29.17 -7.13
CA LEU A 363 -5.57 28.45 -6.91
C LEU A 363 -5.55 27.73 -5.55
N ARG A 364 -4.47 26.99 -5.24
CA ARG A 364 -4.34 26.32 -3.94
C ARG A 364 -4.47 27.29 -2.76
N LEU A 365 -3.78 28.43 -2.78
CA LEU A 365 -3.89 29.46 -1.74
C LEU A 365 -5.32 30.05 -1.61
N ILE A 366 -6.06 30.16 -2.71
CA ILE A 366 -7.47 30.61 -2.72
C ILE A 366 -8.40 29.51 -2.17
N LEU A 367 -8.12 28.24 -2.49
CA LEU A 367 -8.91 27.09 -2.05
C LEU A 367 -8.64 26.72 -0.59
N ASP A 368 -7.44 26.92 -0.06
CA ASP A 368 -7.11 26.62 1.35
C ASP A 368 -7.79 27.59 2.32
N ASP A 369 -7.78 28.89 2.01
CA ASP A 369 -8.34 29.96 2.85
C ASP A 369 -9.88 30.09 2.71
N PRO A 370 -10.68 29.87 3.77
CA PRO A 370 -12.15 29.96 3.71
C PRO A 370 -12.69 31.32 3.25
N GLN A 371 -12.00 32.43 3.55
CA GLN A 371 -12.44 33.77 3.12
C GLN A 371 -12.18 33.98 1.62
N CYS A 372 -11.01 33.57 1.14
CA CYS A 372 -10.69 33.61 -0.29
C CYS A 372 -11.60 32.66 -1.08
N ARG A 373 -11.85 31.44 -0.58
CA ARG A 373 -12.76 30.45 -1.18
C ARG A 373 -14.19 30.97 -1.29
N SER A 374 -14.69 31.65 -0.25
CA SER A 374 -16.02 32.29 -0.25
C SER A 374 -16.12 33.37 -1.33
N LEU A 375 -15.15 34.30 -1.40
CA LEU A 375 -15.09 35.32 -2.44
C LEU A 375 -14.93 34.72 -3.85
N PHE A 376 -14.24 33.58 -3.98
CA PHE A 376 -14.07 32.87 -5.23
C PHE A 376 -15.36 32.19 -5.69
N LYS A 377 -16.14 31.61 -4.77
CA LYS A 377 -17.49 31.08 -5.09
C LYS A 377 -18.43 32.19 -5.58
N ASP A 378 -18.44 33.32 -4.88
CA ASP A 378 -19.15 34.55 -5.28
C ASP A 378 -18.79 34.98 -6.72
N PHE A 379 -17.50 34.88 -7.08
CA PHE A 379 -17.00 35.20 -8.42
C PHE A 379 -17.42 34.17 -9.46
N LEU A 380 -17.26 32.87 -9.20
CA LEU A 380 -17.63 31.80 -10.12
C LEU A 380 -19.13 31.78 -10.40
N ARG A 381 -19.97 32.00 -9.38
CA ARG A 381 -21.43 32.18 -9.55
C ARG A 381 -21.76 33.32 -10.51
N ALA A 382 -21.10 34.47 -10.36
CA ALA A 382 -21.27 35.62 -11.24
C ALA A 382 -20.74 35.40 -12.68
N ASN A 383 -20.01 34.30 -12.92
CA ASN A 383 -19.54 33.88 -14.24
C ASN A 383 -20.21 32.58 -14.72
N PHE A 384 -21.27 32.10 -14.04
CA PHE A 384 -22.00 30.87 -14.34
C PHE A 384 -21.13 29.60 -14.39
N CYS A 385 -20.18 29.47 -13.46
CA CYS A 385 -19.24 28.35 -13.39
C CYS A 385 -18.91 27.90 -11.95
N GLU A 386 -19.86 28.02 -11.01
CA GLU A 386 -19.64 27.65 -9.58
C GLU A 386 -19.59 26.14 -9.32
N GLU A 387 -20.14 25.31 -10.22
CA GLU A 387 -20.10 23.84 -10.16
C GLU A 387 -18.67 23.29 -10.08
N ASN A 388 -17.70 23.98 -10.71
CA ASN A 388 -16.27 23.62 -10.65
C ASN A 388 -15.70 23.66 -9.23
N LEU A 389 -16.16 24.60 -8.41
CA LEU A 389 -15.73 24.74 -7.02
C LEU A 389 -16.59 23.88 -6.08
N ASP A 390 -17.87 23.70 -6.38
CA ASP A 390 -18.76 22.88 -5.55
C ASP A 390 -18.43 21.39 -5.66
N PHE A 391 -18.12 20.90 -6.87
CA PHE A 391 -17.49 19.59 -7.04
C PHE A 391 -16.20 19.45 -6.20
N TRP A 392 -15.33 20.47 -6.22
CA TRP A 392 -14.08 20.42 -5.44
C TRP A 392 -14.34 20.37 -3.93
N ILE A 393 -15.31 21.15 -3.43
CA ILE A 393 -15.70 21.17 -2.01
C ILE A 393 -16.29 19.83 -1.59
N ASP A 394 -17.16 19.24 -2.42
CA ASP A 394 -17.78 17.94 -2.14
C ASP A 394 -16.75 16.81 -2.23
N TYR A 395 -15.88 16.82 -3.24
CA TYR A 395 -14.84 15.80 -3.38
C TYR A 395 -13.77 15.89 -2.28
N GLU A 396 -13.35 17.09 -1.87
CA GLU A 396 -12.48 17.26 -0.70
C GLU A 396 -13.20 16.90 0.62
N SER A 397 -14.53 16.98 0.67
CA SER A 397 -15.31 16.48 1.80
C SER A 397 -15.40 14.95 1.81
N LEU A 398 -15.56 14.31 0.66
CA LEU A 398 -15.46 12.85 0.52
C LEU A 398 -14.04 12.36 0.90
N LYS A 399 -12.98 12.94 0.35
CA LYS A 399 -11.58 12.61 0.69
C LYS A 399 -11.32 12.73 2.20
N ARG A 400 -11.85 13.76 2.87
CA ARG A 400 -11.79 13.88 4.34
C ARG A 400 -12.59 12.79 5.07
N LYS A 401 -13.82 12.48 4.63
CA LYS A 401 -14.62 11.38 5.20
C LYS A 401 -13.87 10.04 5.09
N CYS A 402 -13.28 9.72 3.93
CA CYS A 402 -12.45 8.53 3.72
C CYS A 402 -11.28 8.45 4.72
N ARG A 403 -10.46 9.51 4.82
CA ARG A 403 -9.34 9.61 5.77
C ARG A 403 -9.75 9.50 7.24
N SER A 404 -10.99 9.85 7.58
CA SER A 404 -11.52 9.84 8.94
C SER A 404 -12.13 8.50 9.39
N GLN A 405 -12.15 7.46 8.53
CA GLN A 405 -12.74 6.18 8.90
C GLN A 405 -12.01 5.52 10.07
N SER A 406 -12.78 5.13 11.10
CA SER A 406 -12.28 4.29 12.19
C SER A 406 -12.08 2.84 11.72
N PRO A 407 -10.92 2.21 11.96
CA PRO A 407 -10.67 0.81 11.59
C PRO A 407 -11.65 -0.22 12.20
N ALA A 408 -12.44 0.15 13.20
CA ALA A 408 -13.31 -0.75 13.94
C ALA A 408 -14.60 -1.16 13.20
N LEU A 409 -15.10 -0.37 12.23
CA LEU A 409 -16.29 -0.70 11.44
C LEU A 409 -16.11 -0.39 9.94
N PRO A 410 -15.41 -1.24 9.16
CA PRO A 410 -15.18 -0.97 7.74
C PRO A 410 -16.44 -1.10 6.86
N SER A 411 -17.26 -2.13 7.09
CA SER A 411 -18.23 -2.62 6.09
C SER A 411 -19.51 -1.81 5.93
N GLN A 412 -20.01 -1.16 6.98
CA GLN A 412 -21.16 -0.26 6.88
C GLN A 412 -20.73 1.09 6.33
N ASN A 413 -19.74 1.73 6.98
CA ASN A 413 -19.22 3.04 6.58
C ASN A 413 -18.76 3.07 5.10
N GLN A 414 -18.25 1.97 4.54
CA GLN A 414 -17.89 1.90 3.11
C GLN A 414 -19.10 1.96 2.17
N LYS A 415 -20.28 1.48 2.55
CA LYS A 415 -21.51 1.66 1.73
C LYS A 415 -21.92 3.12 1.70
N ASP A 416 -21.88 3.77 2.87
CA ASP A 416 -22.26 5.16 3.03
C ASP A 416 -21.31 6.09 2.22
N LEU A 417 -20.01 5.75 2.16
CA LEU A 417 -19.05 6.44 1.27
C LEU A 417 -19.24 6.14 -0.23
N VAL A 418 -19.66 4.92 -0.61
CA VAL A 418 -20.03 4.63 -2.01
C VAL A 418 -21.29 5.41 -2.40
N GLU A 419 -22.22 5.62 -1.47
CA GLU A 419 -23.39 6.47 -1.67
C GLU A 419 -23.02 7.96 -1.81
N ASP A 420 -22.18 8.50 -0.92
CA ASP A 420 -21.60 9.85 -1.08
C ASP A 420 -20.92 10.01 -2.45
N ALA A 421 -20.08 9.04 -2.84
CA ALA A 421 -19.40 9.03 -4.14
C ALA A 421 -20.40 8.98 -5.31
N TYR A 422 -21.47 8.20 -5.21
CA TYR A 422 -22.51 8.14 -6.24
C TYR A 422 -23.32 9.43 -6.34
N ASN A 423 -23.56 10.12 -5.22
CA ASN A 423 -24.21 11.43 -5.22
C ASN A 423 -23.35 12.48 -5.96
N ILE A 424 -22.03 12.50 -5.73
CA ILE A 424 -21.11 13.38 -6.49
C ILE A 424 -21.15 13.04 -7.99
N TRP A 425 -21.16 11.76 -8.36
CA TRP A 425 -21.31 11.34 -9.76
C TRP A 425 -22.61 11.88 -10.39
N VAL A 426 -23.76 11.69 -9.73
CA VAL A 426 -25.07 12.13 -10.24
C VAL A 426 -25.17 13.64 -10.35
N THR A 427 -24.65 14.41 -9.37
CA THR A 427 -24.76 15.87 -9.35
C THR A 427 -23.89 16.54 -10.42
N TYR A 428 -22.71 16.01 -10.73
CA TYR A 428 -21.67 16.73 -11.47
C TYR A 428 -21.18 16.06 -12.77
N LEU A 429 -21.38 14.76 -12.97
CA LEU A 429 -20.69 14.00 -14.04
C LEU A 429 -21.57 13.00 -14.82
N ALA A 430 -22.73 12.63 -14.30
CA ALA A 430 -23.69 11.81 -15.01
C ALA A 430 -24.21 12.52 -16.28
N PRO A 431 -24.67 11.78 -17.30
CA PRO A 431 -25.32 12.38 -18.46
C PRO A 431 -26.53 13.22 -18.02
N SER A 432 -26.58 14.49 -18.46
CA SER A 432 -27.59 15.47 -18.04
C SER A 432 -27.61 15.76 -16.53
N ALA A 433 -26.44 15.71 -15.87
CA ALA A 433 -26.29 16.11 -14.47
C ALA A 433 -26.73 17.58 -14.25
N PRO A 434 -27.36 17.91 -13.09
CA PRO A 434 -27.88 19.26 -12.82
C PRO A 434 -26.79 20.33 -12.67
N SER A 435 -25.54 19.91 -12.47
CA SER A 435 -24.37 20.78 -12.38
C SER A 435 -23.21 20.16 -13.20
N GLU A 436 -23.51 19.75 -14.44
CA GLU A 436 -22.57 19.03 -15.32
C GLU A 436 -21.25 19.79 -15.54
N LEU A 437 -20.15 19.22 -15.06
CA LEU A 437 -18.82 19.80 -15.15
C LEU A 437 -18.29 19.84 -16.59
N ASN A 438 -17.58 20.91 -16.92
CA ASN A 438 -16.82 21.02 -18.16
C ASN A 438 -15.55 20.16 -18.13
N VAL A 439 -15.72 18.85 -18.39
CA VAL A 439 -14.67 17.84 -18.54
C VAL A 439 -14.67 17.26 -19.96
N GLU A 440 -13.53 16.69 -20.37
CA GLU A 440 -13.42 16.01 -21.66
C GLU A 440 -14.43 14.86 -21.79
N HIS A 441 -15.09 14.77 -22.96
CA HIS A 441 -16.16 13.80 -23.19
C HIS A 441 -15.69 12.34 -23.09
N SER A 442 -14.42 12.07 -23.44
CA SER A 442 -13.76 10.77 -23.26
C SER A 442 -13.77 10.35 -21.78
N LEU A 443 -13.25 11.21 -20.89
CA LEU A 443 -13.18 11.01 -19.45
C LEU A 443 -14.57 10.74 -18.85
N ARG A 444 -15.59 11.48 -19.29
CA ARG A 444 -16.98 11.30 -18.85
C ARG A 444 -17.57 9.97 -19.32
N GLN A 445 -17.33 9.56 -20.57
CA GLN A 445 -17.76 8.25 -21.08
C GLN A 445 -17.06 7.06 -20.39
N GLU A 446 -15.75 7.16 -20.16
CA GLU A 446 -14.98 6.13 -19.47
C GLU A 446 -15.49 5.94 -18.02
N MET A 447 -15.71 7.04 -17.29
CA MET A 447 -16.25 6.99 -15.93
C MET A 447 -17.70 6.50 -15.90
N ALA A 448 -18.55 6.87 -16.87
CA ALA A 448 -19.92 6.36 -16.95
C ALA A 448 -19.95 4.83 -17.11
N ARG A 449 -19.12 4.27 -18.00
CA ARG A 449 -18.95 2.82 -18.13
C ARG A 449 -18.52 2.15 -16.82
N LEU A 450 -17.64 2.79 -16.06
CA LEU A 450 -17.22 2.26 -14.77
C LEU A 450 -18.35 2.29 -13.74
N VAL A 451 -19.01 3.43 -13.54
CA VAL A 451 -20.09 3.53 -12.54
C VAL A 451 -21.22 2.57 -12.86
N SER A 452 -21.65 2.43 -14.13
CA SER A 452 -22.67 1.46 -14.54
C SER A 452 -22.26 -0.02 -14.42
N SER A 453 -20.96 -0.34 -14.34
CA SER A 453 -20.49 -1.72 -14.12
C SER A 453 -20.24 -2.03 -12.64
N VAL A 454 -20.04 -1.00 -11.80
CA VAL A 454 -19.77 -1.12 -10.36
C VAL A 454 -21.05 -1.00 -9.52
N VAL A 455 -21.97 -0.12 -9.91
CA VAL A 455 -23.21 0.22 -9.19
C VAL A 455 -24.43 -0.13 -10.05
N THR A 456 -25.43 -0.77 -9.43
CA THR A 456 -26.79 -0.85 -9.98
C THR A 456 -27.75 -0.21 -9.00
N VAL A 457 -28.39 0.88 -9.45
CA VAL A 457 -29.45 1.53 -8.68
C VAL A 457 -30.75 0.74 -8.82
N VAL A 458 -31.36 0.38 -7.68
CA VAL A 458 -32.71 -0.19 -7.63
C VAL A 458 -33.70 0.88 -7.14
N PRO A 459 -34.78 1.16 -7.88
CA PRO A 459 -35.88 2.02 -7.41
C PRO A 459 -36.67 1.34 -6.28
N THR A 460 -36.33 1.66 -5.04
CA THR A 460 -36.96 1.08 -3.85
C THR A 460 -38.18 1.91 -3.44
N TYR A 461 -39.37 1.50 -3.87
CA TYR A 461 -40.62 2.17 -3.52
C TYR A 461 -41.07 1.85 -2.09
N MET A 462 -40.37 2.42 -1.10
CA MET A 462 -40.76 2.38 0.32
C MET A 462 -41.63 3.60 0.67
N PRO A 463 -42.75 3.43 1.40
CA PRO A 463 -43.58 4.57 1.82
C PRO A 463 -42.79 5.56 2.67
N GLY A 464 -42.68 6.81 2.20
CA GLY A 464 -42.10 7.93 2.96
C GLY A 464 -40.61 8.24 2.71
N GLN A 465 -39.86 7.43 1.95
CA GLN A 465 -38.49 7.79 1.55
C GLN A 465 -38.21 7.47 0.07
N ILE A 466 -38.18 8.52 -0.75
CA ILE A 466 -37.77 8.44 -2.17
C ILE A 466 -36.24 8.54 -2.26
N LYS A 467 -35.53 7.56 -1.67
CA LYS A 467 -34.07 7.45 -1.80
C LYS A 467 -33.72 6.19 -2.61
N PRO A 468 -33.15 6.32 -3.83
CA PRO A 468 -32.81 5.17 -4.66
C PRO A 468 -31.75 4.32 -3.94
N THR A 469 -32.00 3.01 -3.78
CA THR A 469 -31.04 2.14 -3.09
C THR A 469 -29.94 1.69 -4.04
N ILE A 470 -28.71 2.03 -3.67
CA ILE A 470 -27.49 1.65 -4.39
C ILE A 470 -27.15 0.20 -4.05
N LEU A 471 -27.30 -0.71 -5.01
CA LEU A 471 -26.72 -2.04 -4.94
C LEU A 471 -25.35 -2.03 -5.61
N ILE A 472 -24.43 -2.81 -5.05
CA ILE A 472 -23.05 -2.92 -5.51
C ILE A 472 -22.91 -4.28 -6.19
N SER A 473 -22.69 -4.29 -7.49
CA SER A 473 -23.15 -5.41 -8.34
C SER A 473 -22.06 -6.43 -8.69
N THR A 474 -20.79 -5.99 -8.72
CA THR A 474 -19.66 -6.82 -9.21
C THR A 474 -18.45 -6.83 -8.27
N SER A 475 -18.40 -5.91 -7.31
CA SER A 475 -17.19 -5.55 -6.56
C SER A 475 -17.51 -5.36 -5.08
N SER A 476 -16.51 -5.40 -4.19
CA SER A 476 -16.72 -4.99 -2.80
C SER A 476 -16.98 -3.48 -2.70
N ALA A 477 -17.61 -3.00 -1.61
CA ALA A 477 -17.82 -1.57 -1.40
C ALA A 477 -16.50 -0.78 -1.39
N SER A 478 -15.45 -1.33 -0.77
CA SER A 478 -14.09 -0.77 -0.76
C SER A 478 -13.47 -0.71 -2.16
N GLN A 479 -13.59 -1.78 -2.96
CA GLN A 479 -13.11 -1.78 -4.35
C GLN A 479 -13.86 -0.76 -5.20
N SER A 480 -15.18 -0.68 -5.04
CA SER A 480 -16.08 0.26 -5.73
C SER A 480 -15.71 1.71 -5.44
N LEU A 481 -15.54 2.05 -4.15
CA LEU A 481 -15.12 3.37 -3.71
C LEU A 481 -13.74 3.74 -4.26
N ARG A 482 -12.72 2.87 -4.10
CA ARG A 482 -11.37 3.12 -4.65
C ARG A 482 -11.40 3.36 -6.16
N MET A 483 -12.20 2.60 -6.89
CA MET A 483 -12.39 2.80 -8.32
C MET A 483 -12.98 4.19 -8.60
N MET A 484 -14.04 4.62 -7.92
CA MET A 484 -14.65 5.95 -8.12
C MET A 484 -13.71 7.11 -7.74
N LEU A 485 -13.03 7.02 -6.59
CA LEU A 485 -12.04 8.02 -6.15
C LEU A 485 -10.96 8.27 -7.22
N LYS A 486 -10.40 7.21 -7.81
CA LYS A 486 -9.35 7.30 -8.85
C LYS A 486 -9.80 8.01 -10.13
N TRP A 487 -11.11 8.12 -10.38
CA TRP A 487 -11.66 8.96 -11.45
C TRP A 487 -11.96 10.39 -11.00
N PHE A 488 -12.45 10.56 -9.78
CA PHE A 488 -12.59 11.90 -9.20
C PHE A 488 -11.24 12.62 -9.09
N ASP A 489 -10.12 11.93 -8.84
CA ASP A 489 -8.77 12.53 -8.90
C ASP A 489 -8.41 13.05 -10.30
N ARG A 490 -8.75 12.30 -11.37
CA ARG A 490 -8.55 12.77 -12.77
C ARG A 490 -9.43 13.99 -13.09
N VAL A 491 -10.65 14.03 -12.55
CA VAL A 491 -11.57 15.16 -12.68
C VAL A 491 -11.07 16.37 -11.88
N ASP A 492 -10.66 16.19 -10.63
CA ASP A 492 -10.08 17.23 -9.76
C ASP A 492 -8.85 17.88 -10.42
N GLU A 493 -7.93 17.07 -10.98
CA GLU A 493 -6.78 17.60 -11.74
C GLU A 493 -7.20 18.38 -13.00
N HIS A 494 -8.27 17.99 -13.69
CA HIS A 494 -8.80 18.72 -14.85
C HIS A 494 -9.46 20.05 -14.43
N ILE A 495 -10.36 20.01 -13.45
CA ILE A 495 -11.15 21.15 -12.96
C ILE A 495 -10.26 22.16 -12.22
N CYS A 496 -9.26 21.72 -11.46
CA CYS A 496 -8.23 22.61 -10.92
C CYS A 496 -7.43 23.31 -12.02
N ARG A 497 -7.08 22.65 -13.13
CA ARG A 497 -6.41 23.30 -14.27
C ARG A 497 -7.32 24.27 -15.03
N LEU A 498 -8.61 23.95 -15.15
CA LEU A 498 -9.62 24.85 -15.73
C LEU A 498 -9.76 26.13 -14.89
N MET A 499 -10.01 25.99 -13.58
CA MET A 499 -10.12 27.13 -12.65
C MET A 499 -8.83 27.95 -12.58
N ALA A 500 -7.66 27.31 -12.59
CA ALA A 500 -6.37 28.00 -12.55
C ALA A 500 -6.04 28.75 -13.86
N SER A 501 -6.50 28.26 -15.01
CA SER A 501 -6.20 28.88 -16.31
C SER A 501 -7.17 30.00 -16.68
N ASP A 502 -8.48 29.81 -16.48
CA ASP A 502 -9.49 30.79 -16.87
C ASP A 502 -9.96 31.69 -15.71
N SER A 503 -10.35 31.09 -14.58
CA SER A 503 -11.06 31.80 -13.51
C SER A 503 -10.11 32.62 -12.60
N VAL A 504 -9.00 32.02 -12.15
CA VAL A 504 -8.05 32.67 -11.23
C VAL A 504 -7.45 33.98 -11.78
N PRO A 505 -6.99 34.06 -13.05
CA PRO A 505 -6.42 35.30 -13.61
C PRO A 505 -7.43 36.45 -13.72
N LYS A 506 -8.73 36.15 -13.72
CA LYS A 506 -9.84 37.12 -13.67
C LYS A 506 -10.15 37.48 -12.21
N PHE A 507 -10.31 36.48 -11.33
CA PHE A 507 -10.64 36.65 -9.92
C PHE A 507 -9.64 37.53 -9.16
N ILE A 508 -8.33 37.32 -9.33
CA ILE A 508 -7.29 38.10 -8.63
C ILE A 508 -7.28 39.59 -9.00
N LYS A 509 -7.93 39.97 -10.11
CA LYS A 509 -8.06 41.37 -10.54
C LYS A 509 -9.26 42.07 -9.88
N THR A 510 -10.20 41.33 -9.30
CA THR A 510 -11.43 41.86 -8.70
C THR A 510 -11.15 42.81 -7.52
N SER A 511 -12.02 43.80 -7.35
CA SER A 511 -11.95 44.75 -6.25
C SER A 511 -12.20 44.10 -4.88
N LYS A 512 -13.09 43.09 -4.80
CA LYS A 512 -13.31 42.27 -3.60
C LYS A 512 -12.01 41.59 -3.14
N TYR A 513 -11.36 40.83 -4.03
CA TYR A 513 -10.13 40.11 -3.69
C TYR A 513 -8.98 41.04 -3.31
N ARG A 514 -8.77 42.13 -4.07
CA ARG A 514 -7.68 43.08 -3.79
C ARG A 514 -7.83 43.72 -2.41
N ARG A 515 -9.03 44.21 -2.06
CA ARG A 515 -9.31 44.79 -0.74
C ARG A 515 -9.03 43.82 0.41
N LEU A 516 -9.30 42.53 0.25
CA LEU A 516 -8.97 41.51 1.26
C LEU A 516 -7.45 41.38 1.44
N GLN A 517 -6.69 41.32 0.35
CA GLN A 517 -5.22 41.25 0.41
C GLN A 517 -4.61 42.55 0.98
N ASP A 518 -5.09 43.72 0.56
CA ASP A 518 -4.69 45.03 1.09
C ASP A 518 -4.93 45.14 2.60
N SER A 519 -6.02 44.54 3.11
CA SER A 519 -6.34 44.51 4.54
C SER A 519 -5.38 43.58 5.31
N ARG A 520 -5.12 42.38 4.78
CA ARG A 520 -4.23 41.38 5.41
C ARG A 520 -2.78 41.86 5.48
N GLU A 521 -2.29 42.53 4.44
CA GLU A 521 -0.94 43.08 4.45
C GLU A 521 -0.81 44.25 5.44
N LYS A 522 -1.86 45.08 5.62
CA LYS A 522 -1.90 46.10 6.70
C LYS A 522 -1.91 45.48 8.10
N GLU A 523 -2.67 44.40 8.32
CA GLU A 523 -2.64 43.66 9.59
C GLU A 523 -1.27 43.03 9.86
N ARG A 524 -0.62 42.49 8.82
CA ARG A 524 0.72 41.92 8.90
C ARG A 524 1.76 42.98 9.23
N GLN A 525 1.79 44.10 8.52
CA GLN A 525 2.66 45.24 8.80
C GLN A 525 2.46 45.75 10.23
N LYS A 526 1.21 45.92 10.67
CA LYS A 526 0.90 46.30 12.06
C LYS A 526 1.43 45.30 13.09
N ARG A 527 1.33 43.98 12.83
CA ARG A 527 1.91 42.93 13.70
C ARG A 527 3.43 43.00 13.75
N ASP A 528 4.08 43.17 12.61
CA ASP A 528 5.54 43.24 12.52
C ASP A 528 6.08 44.53 13.20
N THR A 529 5.42 45.68 13.04
CA THR A 529 5.75 46.91 13.81
C THR A 529 5.59 46.73 15.31
N ILE A 530 4.52 46.05 15.78
CA ILE A 530 4.34 45.73 17.22
C ILE A 530 5.44 44.80 17.73
N ARG A 531 5.89 43.85 16.90
CA ARG A 531 7.00 42.94 17.23
C ARG A 531 8.34 43.68 17.32
N GLU A 532 8.60 44.62 16.41
CA GLU A 532 9.79 45.47 16.42
C GLU A 532 9.80 46.50 17.55
N ALA A 533 8.63 46.98 17.99
CA ALA A 533 8.52 47.83 19.18
C ALA A 533 8.91 47.05 20.43
N ARG A 534 8.28 45.88 20.67
CA ARG A 534 8.64 45.00 21.80
C ARG A 534 10.10 44.54 21.78
N ALA A 535 10.66 44.30 20.59
CA ALA A 535 12.07 43.95 20.45
C ALA A 535 13.04 45.10 20.74
N ARG A 536 12.58 46.36 20.69
CA ARG A 536 13.32 47.54 21.15
C ARG A 536 13.18 47.74 22.65
N GLU A 537 11.95 47.72 23.18
CA GLU A 537 11.67 47.76 24.63
C GLU A 537 12.50 46.71 25.38
N THR A 538 12.59 45.48 24.85
CA THR A 538 13.38 44.38 25.45
C THR A 538 14.91 44.64 25.39
N ARG A 539 15.40 45.39 24.40
CA ARG A 539 16.83 45.75 24.28
C ARG A 539 17.18 46.93 25.18
N GLU A 540 16.33 47.94 25.24
CA GLU A 540 16.51 49.11 26.10
C GLU A 540 16.63 48.67 27.57
N VAL A 541 15.77 47.77 28.05
CA VAL A 541 15.87 47.17 29.40
C VAL A 541 17.16 46.33 29.60
N LEU A 542 17.66 45.66 28.55
CA LEU A 542 18.93 44.92 28.60
C LEU A 542 20.16 45.85 28.60
N GLU A 543 20.08 47.02 27.96
CA GLU A 543 21.16 48.01 27.93
C GLU A 543 21.19 48.82 29.23
N GLU A 544 20.03 49.21 29.79
CA GLU A 544 19.93 49.82 31.11
C GLU A 544 20.53 48.90 32.20
N SER A 545 20.10 47.64 32.26
CA SER A 545 20.60 46.68 33.26
C SER A 545 22.07 46.28 33.10
N VAL A 546 22.68 46.48 31.92
CA VAL A 546 24.15 46.38 31.75
C VAL A 546 24.86 47.65 32.22
N SER A 547 24.26 48.83 32.03
CA SER A 547 24.83 50.11 32.49
C SER A 547 24.83 50.27 34.02
N GLU A 548 23.77 49.83 34.71
CA GLU A 548 23.73 49.83 36.18
C GLU A 548 24.83 48.94 36.78
N ASN A 549 25.04 47.73 36.23
CA ASN A 549 26.13 46.82 36.61
C ASN A 549 27.53 47.31 36.20
N SER A 550 27.64 48.41 35.45
CA SER A 550 28.92 49.02 35.06
C SER A 550 29.29 50.25 35.90
N THR A 551 28.49 50.57 36.92
CA THR A 551 28.65 51.78 37.77
C THR A 551 28.80 51.42 39.27
N LEU A 552 29.21 50.18 39.56
CA LEU A 552 29.51 49.62 40.89
C LEU A 552 30.92 49.00 40.90
#